data_AF-A0A2G6BM44-F1
#
_entry.id   AF-A0A2G6BM44-F1
#
_cell.length_a   1.000
_cell.length_b   1.000
_cell.length_c   1.000
_cell.angle_alpha   90.00
_cell.angle_beta   90.00
_cell.angle_gamma   90.00
#
_symmetry.space_group_name_H-M   'P 1'
#
loop_
_entity.id
_entity.type
_entity.pdbx_description
1 polymer ?
#
loop_
_entity_poly.entity_id
_entity_poly.type
_entity_poly.pdbx_seq_one_letter_code
_entity_poly.pdbx_strand_id
1 'polypeptide(L)' 'MIHVKVRDGEPFDKAFKRFTKSFEKSGVLAELRKRERFEKPSKKKRRELVAAIRKQKKLSRMENGD' A
#
# COMPACT_ATOMS: atom_id res chain seq x y z
N MET A 1 -8.06 1.55 11.76
CA MET A 1 -8.39 0.15 12.11
C MET A 1 -9.19 -0.45 10.97
N ILE A 2 -8.81 -1.64 10.51
CA ILE A 2 -9.41 -2.26 9.31
C ILE A 2 -10.59 -3.11 9.75
N HIS A 3 -11.75 -2.91 9.13
CA HIS A 3 -12.96 -3.65 9.41
C HIS A 3 -13.53 -4.20 8.10
N VAL A 4 -13.88 -5.48 8.09
CA VAL A 4 -14.57 -6.12 6.96
C VAL A 4 -15.87 -6.68 7.49
N LYS A 5 -17.00 -6.15 6.99
CA LYS A 5 -18.32 -6.70 7.30
C LYS A 5 -18.51 -7.98 6.48
N VAL A 6 -18.79 -9.09 7.15
CA VAL A 6 -19.18 -10.35 6.52
C VAL A 6 -20.68 -10.27 6.19
N ARG A 7 -21.07 -10.71 5.00
CA ARG A 7 -22.48 -10.75 4.59
C ARG A 7 -23.04 -12.16 4.81
N ASP A 8 -24.34 -12.27 5.08
CA ASP A 8 -25.01 -13.55 5.25
C ASP A 8 -24.92 -14.37 3.95
N GLY A 9 -24.40 -15.60 4.05
CA GLY A 9 -24.14 -16.49 2.92
C GLY A 9 -22.75 -16.38 2.27
N GLU A 10 -21.85 -15.53 2.79
CA GLU A 10 -20.48 -15.47 2.29
C GLU A 10 -19.58 -16.55 2.94
N PRO A 11 -18.87 -17.38 2.16
CA PRO A 11 -17.89 -18.31 2.71
C PRO A 11 -16.71 -17.56 3.35
N PHE A 12 -16.27 -18.05 4.51
CA PHE A 12 -15.20 -17.45 5.33
C PHE A 12 -13.96 -17.05 4.53
N ASP A 13 -13.52 -17.91 3.60
CA ASP A 13 -12.34 -17.66 2.77
C ASP A 13 -12.43 -16.40 1.91
N LYS A 14 -13.63 -16.05 1.42
CA LYS A 14 -13.82 -14.81 0.65
C LYS A 14 -13.71 -13.58 1.54
N ALA A 15 -14.30 -13.63 2.73
CA ALA A 15 -14.18 -12.56 3.71
C ALA A 15 -12.71 -12.38 4.15
N PHE A 16 -11.99 -13.48 4.38
CA PHE A 16 -10.57 -13.46 4.72
C PHE A 16 -9.70 -12.86 3.61
N LYS A 17 -9.92 -13.25 2.34
CA LYS A 17 -9.21 -12.67 1.19
C LYS A 17 -9.46 -11.16 1.04
N ARG A 18 -10.66 -10.67 1.32
CA ARG A 18 -10.93 -9.22 1.32
C ARG A 18 -10.22 -8.51 2.47
N PHE A 19 -10.17 -9.13 3.64
CA PHE A 19 -9.43 -8.60 4.78
C PHE A 19 -7.94 -8.50 4.48
N THR A 20 -7.30 -9.56 3.98
CA THR A 20 -5.87 -9.53 3.64
C THR A 20 -5.58 -8.48 2.57
N LYS A 21 -6.41 -8.39 1.52
CA LYS A 21 -6.27 -7.34 0.50
C LYS A 21 -6.46 -5.92 1.06
N SER A 22 -7.38 -5.74 2.00
CA SER A 22 -7.59 -4.44 2.66
C SER A 22 -6.43 -4.10 3.60
N PHE A 23 -5.86 -5.09 4.28
CA PHE A 23 -4.66 -4.96 5.10
C PHE A 23 -3.43 -4.59 4.28
N GLU A 24 -3.20 -5.25 3.16
CA GLU A 24 -2.11 -4.91 2.24
C GLU A 24 -2.29 -3.50 1.66
N LYS A 25 -3.51 -3.15 1.23
CA LYS A 25 -3.82 -1.83 0.67
C LYS A 25 -3.63 -0.70 1.69
N SER A 26 -3.90 -0.96 2.97
CA SER A 26 -3.74 0.03 4.04
C SER A 26 -2.29 0.46 4.27
N GLY A 27 -1.32 -0.37 3.84
CA GLY A 27 0.11 -0.05 3.99
C GLY A 27 0.61 -0.09 5.43
N VAL A 28 -0.15 -0.65 6.39
CA VAL A 28 0.23 -0.74 7.81
C VAL A 28 1.61 -1.38 8.02
N LEU A 29 1.93 -2.45 7.28
CA LEU A 29 3.26 -3.08 7.33
C LEU A 29 4.38 -2.15 6.82
N ALA A 30 4.11 -1.34 5.79
CA ALA A 30 5.08 -0.39 5.26
C ALA A 30 5.32 0.76 6.23
N GLU A 31 4.27 1.20 6.94
CA GLU A 31 4.36 2.20 7.98
C GLU A 31 5.12 1.69 9.22
N LEU A 32 4.85 0.45 9.65
CA LEU A 32 5.60 -0.20 10.73
C LEU A 32 7.10 -0.20 10.44
N ARG A 33 7.51 -0.70 9.27
CA ARG A 33 8.92 -0.74 8.82
C ARG A 33 9.57 0.63 8.70
N LYS A 34 8.78 1.68 8.45
CA LYS A 34 9.26 3.08 8.41
C LYS A 34 9.48 3.64 9.81
N ARG A 35 8.71 3.17 10.80
CA ARG A 35 8.77 3.62 12.20
C ARG A 35 9.74 2.82 13.07
N GLU A 36 10.10 1.59 12.66
CA GLU A 36 11.06 0.72 13.36
C GLU A 36 12.42 1.37 13.65
N ARG A 37 12.85 2.33 12.83
CA ARG A 37 14.13 3.02 13.00
C ARG A 37 14.04 4.49 12.67
N PHE A 38 14.87 5.30 13.32
CA PHE A 38 15.00 6.70 12.96
C PHE A 38 15.56 6.85 11.55
N GLU A 39 14.80 7.54 10.69
CA GLU A 39 15.23 7.92 9.36
C GLU A 39 15.53 9.42 9.32
N LYS A 40 16.79 9.78 9.04
CA LYS A 40 17.20 11.19 8.89
C LYS A 40 16.28 11.90 7.88
N PRO A 41 15.84 13.15 8.14
CA PRO A 41 14.91 13.87 7.27
C PRO A 41 15.36 13.95 5.80
N SER A 42 16.68 14.05 5.55
CA SER A 42 17.24 14.01 4.19
C SER A 42 16.96 12.67 3.47
N LYS A 43 17.11 11.53 4.15
CA LYS A 43 16.82 10.20 3.58
C LYS A 43 15.33 10.03 3.31
N LYS A 44 14.48 10.52 4.23
CA LYS A 44 13.02 10.54 4.05
C LYS A 44 12.61 11.33 2.80
N LYS A 45 13.10 12.56 2.64
CA LYS A 45 12.85 13.42 1.46
C LYS A 45 13.31 12.76 0.16
N ARG A 46 14.51 12.16 0.15
CA ARG A 46 15.03 11.43 -1.01
C ARG A 46 14.15 10.24 -1.39
N ARG A 47 13.71 9.43 -0.42
CA ARG A 47 12.81 8.29 -0.67
C ARG A 47 11.47 8.74 -1.26
N GLU A 48 10.90 9.81 -0.73
CA GLU A 48 9.63 10.37 -1.21
C GLU A 48 9.74 10.86 -2.66
N LEU A 49 10.82 11.59 -2.99
CA LEU A 49 11.08 12.06 -4.36
C LEU A 49 11.27 10.90 -5.35
N VAL A 50 12.07 9.88 -4.99
CA VAL A 50 12.27 8.70 -5.83
C VAL A 50 10.96 7.92 -6.03
N ALA A 51 10.13 7.80 -4.98
CA ALA A 51 8.83 7.15 -5.09
C ALA A 51 7.87 7.92 -6.02
N ALA A 52 7.86 9.25 -5.95
CA ALA A 52 7.06 10.10 -6.83
C ALA A 52 7.48 9.96 -8.30
N ILE A 53 8.79 10.02 -8.59
CA ILE A 53 9.33 9.84 -9.95
C ILE A 53 8.94 8.46 -10.50
N ARG A 54 9.09 7.39 -9.69
CA ARG A 54 8.69 6.03 -10.10
C ARG A 54 7.20 5.94 -10.41
N LYS A 55 6.36 6.58 -9.60
CA LYS A 55 4.91 6.62 -9.81
C LYS A 55 4.57 7.36 -11.12
N GLN A 56 5.19 8.50 -11.36
CA GLN A 56 5.00 9.29 -12.58
C GLN A 56 5.43 8.51 -13.83
N LYS A 57 6.61 7.88 -13.81
CA LYS A 57 7.08 7.02 -14.91
C LYS A 57 6.14 5.84 -15.18
N LYS A 58 5.55 5.27 -14.13
CA LYS A 58 4.56 4.20 -14.30
C LYS A 58 3.28 4.71 -14.95
N LEU A 59 2.79 5.88 -14.55
CA LEU A 59 1.62 6.52 -15.15
C LEU A 59 1.86 6.84 -16.63
N SER A 60 2.99 7.49 -16.94
CA SER A 60 3.33 7.85 -18.32
C SER A 60 3.50 6.63 -19.21
N ARG A 61 3.97 5.49 -18.68
CA ARG A 61 4.05 4.23 -19.45
C ARG A 61 2.66 3.63 -19.72
N MET A 62 1.71 3.82 -18.80
CA MET A 62 0.33 3.39 -19.01
C MET A 62 -0.40 4.29 -20.01
N GLU A 63 -0.10 5.59 -20.02
CA GLU A 63 -0.69 6.58 -20.95
C GLU A 63 -0.13 6.45 -22.37
N ASN A 64 1.18 6.18 -22.51
CA ASN A 64 1.85 6.03 -23.81
C ASN A 64 1.79 4.61 -24.37
N GLY A 65 0.76 3.83 -23.98
CA GLY A 65 0.46 2.45 -24.38
C GLY A 65 1.40 1.77 -25.39
N ASP A 66 2.13 0.77 -24.90
CA ASP A 66 2.32 -0.49 -25.63
C ASP A 66 0.97 -1.26 -25.67
#